data_AF-A0A062U2W6-F1
#
_entry.id   AF-A0A062U2W6-F1
#
_cell.length_a   1.000
_cell.length_b   1.000
_cell.length_c   1.000
_cell.angle_alpha   90.00
_cell.angle_beta   90.00
_cell.angle_gamma   90.00
#
_symmetry.space_group_name_H-M   'P 1'
#
loop_
_entity.id
_entity.type
_entity.pdbx_description
1 polymer ?
#
loop_
_entity_poly.entity_id
_entity_poly.type
_entity_poly.pdbx_seq_one_letter_code
_entity_poly.pdbx_strand_id
1 'polypeptide(L)' 'MSLSIQDLEEGRRIAALVVRYCGEKYFPLFDRFDREVQKRRSAKDRIEAALSRPTPETPSERPPLDF' A
#
# COMPACT_ATOMS: atom_id res chain seq x y z
N MET A 1 14.62 -15.48 -1.00
CA MET A 1 14.83 -14.11 -0.48
C MET A 1 13.74 -13.23 -1.04
N SER A 2 12.74 -12.91 -0.22
CA SER A 2 11.61 -12.07 -0.63
C SER A 2 12.04 -10.62 -0.48
N LEU A 3 12.16 -9.88 -1.58
CA LEU A 3 12.40 -8.43 -1.53
C LEU A 3 11.32 -7.78 -0.66
N SER A 4 11.70 -6.94 0.29
CA SER A 4 10.75 -6.20 1.13
C SER A 4 10.07 -5.09 0.31
N ILE A 5 8.95 -4.58 0.80
CA ILE A 5 8.31 -3.39 0.19
C ILE A 5 9.26 -2.19 0.22
N GLN A 6 10.09 -2.09 1.28
CA GLN A 6 11.09 -1.04 1.43
C GLN A 6 12.15 -1.09 0.32
N ASP A 7 12.61 -2.29 -0.05
CA ASP A 7 13.58 -2.47 -1.13
C ASP A 7 13.02 -2.01 -2.49
N LEU A 8 11.72 -2.25 -2.73
CA LEU A 8 11.05 -1.78 -3.93
C LEU A 8 10.84 -0.26 -3.94
N GLU A 9 10.58 0.34 -2.78
CA GLU A 9 10.47 1.80 -2.65
C GLU A 9 11.82 2.49 -2.86
N GLU A 10 12.90 1.91 -2.33
CA GLU A 10 14.27 2.35 -2.58
C GLU A 10 14.60 2.24 -4.08
N GLY A 11 14.28 1.11 -4.71
CA GLY A 11 14.44 0.90 -6.16
C GLY A 11 13.64 1.90 -7.01
N ARG A 12 12.39 2.22 -6.62
CA ARG A 12 11.58 3.26 -7.24
C ARG A 12 12.24 4.63 -7.15
N ARG A 13 12.81 4.96 -5.98
CA ARG A 13 13.49 6.24 -5.76
C ARG A 13 14.74 6.36 -6.63
N ILE A 14 15.53 5.30 -6.72
CA ILE A 14 16.71 5.24 -7.61
C ILE A 14 16.27 5.39 -9.06
N ALA A 15 15.23 4.67 -9.50
CA ALA A 15 14.72 4.79 -10.86
C ALA A 15 14.20 6.21 -11.17
N ALA A 16 13.54 6.87 -10.23
CA ALA A 16 13.11 8.27 -10.39
C ALA A 16 14.31 9.22 -10.55
N LEU A 17 15.39 9.01 -9.80
CA LEU A 17 16.63 9.77 -9.98
C LEU A 17 17.21 9.52 -11.38
N VAL A 18 17.28 8.27 -11.83
CA VAL A 18 17.79 7.92 -13.17
C VAL A 18 16.95 8.59 -14.26
N VAL A 19 15.62 8.60 -14.16
CA VAL A 19 14.77 9.34 -15.12
C VAL A 19 15.03 10.83 -15.09
N ARG A 20 15.19 11.41 -13.89
CA ARG A 20 15.45 12.85 -13.72
C ARG A 20 16.79 13.27 -14.30
N TYR A 21 17.83 12.45 -14.15
CA TYR A 21 19.20 12.79 -14.56
C TYR A 21 19.55 12.31 -15.97
N CYS A 22 19.01 11.17 -16.41
CA CYS A 22 19.32 10.54 -17.70
C CYS A 22 18.19 10.65 -18.74
N GLY A 23 17.06 11.26 -18.37
CA GLY A 23 15.94 11.56 -19.26
C GLY A 23 14.92 10.43 -19.38
N GLU A 24 13.88 10.71 -20.19
CA GLU A 24 12.67 9.89 -20.34
C GLU A 24 12.93 8.46 -20.88
N LYS A 25 14.11 8.21 -21.42
CA LYS A 25 14.54 6.87 -21.88
C LYS A 25 14.48 5.81 -20.77
N TYR A 26 14.60 6.23 -19.51
CA TYR A 26 14.57 5.35 -18.34
C TYR A 26 13.19 5.31 -17.67
N PHE A 27 12.20 6.03 -18.20
CA PHE A 27 10.84 6.04 -17.67
C PHE A 27 10.21 4.64 -17.61
N PRO A 28 10.40 3.74 -18.59
CA PRO A 28 9.89 2.36 -18.50
C PRO A 28 10.45 1.58 -17.32
N LEU A 29 11.66 1.94 -16.86
CA LEU A 29 12.33 1.34 -15.73
C LEU A 29 11.68 1.80 -14.41
N PHE A 30 11.40 3.10 -14.30
CA PHE A 30 10.61 3.67 -13.20
C PHE A 30 9.19 3.11 -13.15
N ASP A 31 8.48 3.04 -14.28
CA ASP A 31 7.09 2.56 -14.36
C ASP A 31 6.95 1.12 -13.84
N ARG A 32 7.94 0.25 -14.11
CA ARG A 32 7.96 -1.12 -13.57
C ARG A 32 8.06 -1.15 -12.05
N PHE A 33 8.95 -0.35 -11.46
CA PHE A 33 9.08 -0.24 -10.01
C PHE A 33 7.82 0.37 -9.38
N ASP A 34 7.25 1.39 -10.01
CA ASP A 34 6.03 2.05 -9.55
C ASP A 34 4.85 1.05 -9.46
N ARG A 35 4.63 0.27 -10.52
CA ARG A 35 3.60 -0.77 -10.56
C ARG A 35 3.80 -1.87 -9.51
N GLU A 36 5.04 -2.34 -9.33
CA GLU A 36 5.36 -3.34 -8.30
C GLU A 36 5.05 -2.79 -6.88
N VAL A 37 5.48 -1.56 -6.59
CA VAL A 37 5.21 -0.89 -5.29
C VAL A 37 3.71 -0.72 -5.08
N GLN A 38 2.98 -0.21 -6.08
CA GLN A 38 1.52 -0.04 -6.03
C GLN A 38 0.78 -1.36 -5.79
N LYS A 39 1.18 -2.42 -6.51
CA LYS A 39 0.57 -3.75 -6.38
C LYS A 39 0.79 -4.33 -5.00
N ARG A 40 2.02 -4.22 -4.45
CA ARG A 40 2.31 -4.73 -3.11
C ARG A 40 1.69 -3.89 -2.00
N ARG A 41 1.66 -2.56 -2.14
CA ARG A 41 0.93 -1.69 -1.20
C ARG A 41 -0.55 -2.04 -1.19
N SER A 42 -1.17 -2.19 -2.36
CA SER A 42 -2.58 -2.60 -2.48
C SER A 42 -2.83 -3.99 -1.90
N ALA A 43 -1.90 -4.94 -2.08
CA ALA A 43 -2.02 -6.27 -1.47
C ALA A 43 -1.92 -6.19 0.06
N LYS A 44 -0.96 -5.41 0.58
CA LYS A 44 -0.79 -5.20 2.02
C LYS A 44 -2.02 -4.50 2.62
N ASP A 45 -2.51 -3.45 1.97
CA ASP A 45 -3.70 -2.71 2.38
C ASP A 45 -4.95 -3.59 2.36
N ARG A 46 -5.14 -4.42 1.33
CA ARG A 46 -6.25 -5.40 1.28
C ARG A 46 -6.14 -6.48 2.34
N ILE A 47 -4.94 -6.95 2.65
CA ILE A 47 -4.69 -7.91 3.73
C ILE A 47 -4.97 -7.23 5.07
N GLU A 48 -4.49 -6.01 5.28
CA GLU A 48 -4.70 -5.23 6.50
C GLU A 48 -6.17 -4.85 6.68
N ALA A 49 -6.91 -4.56 5.61
CA ALA A 49 -8.35 -4.33 5.61
C ALA A 49 -9.15 -5.63 5.87
N ALA A 50 -8.67 -6.78 5.37
CA ALA A 50 -9.28 -8.08 5.66
C ALA A 50 -8.99 -8.58 7.09
N LEU A 51 -7.83 -8.20 7.65
CA LEU A 51 -7.42 -8.50 9.02
C LEU A 51 -8.03 -7.51 10.01
N SER A 52 -8.21 -6.26 9.60
CA SER A 52 -9.03 -5.25 10.29
C SER A 52 -10.49 -5.63 10.11
N ARG A 53 -10.90 -6.69 10.81
CA ARG A 53 -12.31 -6.98 11.02
C ARG A 53 -12.97 -5.67 11.46
N PRO A 54 -14.01 -5.14 10.78
CA PRO A 54 -14.87 -4.17 11.44
C PRO A 54 -15.37 -4.91 12.67
N THR A 55 -14.93 -4.48 13.86
CA THR A 55 -15.61 -4.84 15.11
C THR A 55 -17.09 -4.60 14.78
N PRO A 56 -17.95 -5.64 14.77
CA PRO A 56 -19.37 -5.37 14.69
C PRO A 56 -19.61 -4.49 15.90
N GLU A 57 -19.93 -3.23 15.66
CA GLU A 57 -20.37 -2.32 16.68
C GLU A 57 -21.56 -3.04 17.30
N THR A 58 -21.33 -3.61 18.48
CA THR A 58 -22.39 -4.17 19.31
C THR A 58 -23.44 -3.08 19.37
N PRO A 59 -24.69 -3.31 18.91
CA PRO A 59 -25.75 -2.35 19.18
C PRO A 59 -25.92 -2.39 20.70
N SER A 60 -25.21 -1.50 21.40
CA SER A 60 -25.49 -1.18 22.79
C SER A 60 -26.74 -0.30 22.79
N GLU A 61 -27.84 -0.86 22.29
CA GLU A 61 -29.17 -0.32 22.54
C GLU A 61 -29.58 -0.90 23.89
N ARG A 62 -29.12 -0.21 24.94
CA ARG A 62 -29.72 -0.33 26.26
C ARG A 62 -31.20 0.04 26.08
N PRO A 63 -32.16 -0.83 26.43
CA PRO A 63 -33.54 -0.40 26.46
C PRO A 63 -33.66 0.72 27.52
N PRO A 64 -34.43 1.79 27.25
CA PRO A 64 -34.72 2.77 28.28
C PRO A 64 -35.59 2.07 29.34
N LEU A 65 -35.03 1.89 30.53
CA LEU A 65 -35.79 1.61 31.74
C LEU A 65 -36.40 2.93 32.20
N ASP A 66 -37.54 3.28 31.62
CA ASP A 66 -38.46 4.27 32.18
C ASP A 66 -39.49 3.52 33.05
N PHE A 67 -39.33 3.72 34.37
CA PHE A 67 -40.25 3.60 35.51
C PHE A 67 -41.32 2.50 35.56
#